data_AF-W1NXZ3-F1
#
_entry.id   AF-W1NXZ3-F1
#
_cell.length_a   1.000
_cell.length_b   1.000
_cell.length_c   1.000
_cell.angle_alpha   90.00
_cell.angle_beta   90.00
_cell.angle_gamma   90.00
#
_symmetry.space_group_name_H-M   'P 1'
#
loop_
_entity.id
_entity.type
_entity.pdbx_description
1 polymer ?
#
loop_
_entity_poly.entity_id
_entity_poly.type
_entity_poly.pdbx_seq_one_letter_code
_entity_poly.pdbx_strand_id
1 'polypeptide(L)'
;MASPSDSWMREFNEASKLADDIGARIAERSSLPPSGPETQRHVSAIRRKITILGTRLDSLESLLAKLPTPLNIRGTLLCVGKE
;
A
#
# COMPACT_ATOMS: atom_id res chain seq x y z
N MET A 1 10.14 -15.88 -17.51
CA MET A 1 8.98 -15.12 -16.99
C MET A 1 8.96 -15.33 -15.48
N ALA A 2 8.94 -14.27 -14.67
CA ALA A 2 8.84 -14.42 -13.23
C ALA A 2 7.49 -15.06 -12.89
N SER A 3 7.48 -16.03 -11.97
CA SER A 3 6.23 -16.60 -11.48
C SER A 3 5.33 -15.48 -10.94
N PRO A 4 4.00 -15.56 -11.09
CA PRO A 4 3.09 -14.53 -10.57
C PRO A 4 3.29 -14.29 -9.07
N SER A 5 3.66 -15.32 -8.30
CA SER A 5 4.04 -15.22 -6.89
C SER A 5 5.31 -14.40 -6.64
N ASP A 6 6.33 -14.52 -7.50
CA ASP A 6 7.57 -13.74 -7.42
C ASP A 6 7.30 -12.25 -7.73
N SER A 7 6.46 -12.00 -8.75
CA SER A 7 6.03 -10.64 -9.09
C SER A 7 5.20 -10.00 -7.98
N TRP A 8 4.29 -10.76 -7.36
CA TRP A 8 3.47 -10.28 -6.23
C TRP A 8 4.33 -9.95 -5.01
N MET A 9 5.25 -10.86 -4.62
CA MET A 9 6.16 -10.61 -3.49
C MET A 9 7.06 -9.39 -3.73
N ARG A 10 7.51 -9.15 -4.96
CA ARG A 10 8.33 -7.98 -5.28
C ARG A 10 7.54 -6.68 -5.15
N GLU A 11 6.34 -6.60 -5.74
CA GLU A 11 5.48 -5.42 -5.60
C GLU A 11 5.06 -5.18 -4.15
N PHE A 12 4.87 -6.25 -3.37
CA PHE A 12 4.56 -6.15 -1.94
C PHE A 12 5.70 -5.50 -1.16
N ASN A 13 6.94 -5.94 -1.39
CA ASN A 13 8.11 -5.35 -0.76
C ASN A 13 8.26 -3.87 -1.13
N GLU A 14 8.03 -3.51 -2.39
CA GLU A 14 8.09 -2.12 -2.83
C GLU A 14 6.98 -1.25 -2.22
N ALA A 15 5.75 -1.80 -2.12
CA ALA A 15 4.64 -1.13 -1.43
C ALA A 15 4.94 -0.96 0.07
N SER A 16 5.54 -1.97 0.71
CA SER A 16 5.91 -1.93 2.13
C SER A 16 6.97 -0.87 2.41
N LYS A 17 8.01 -0.77 1.58
CA LYS A 17 9.04 0.29 1.70
C LYS A 17 8.43 1.68 1.51
N LEU A 18 7.50 1.82 0.57
CA LEU A 18 6.82 3.09 0.33
C LEU A 18 5.94 3.49 1.53
N ALA A 19 5.28 2.53 2.18
CA ALA A 19 4.51 2.78 3.39
C ALA A 19 5.40 3.24 4.56
N ASP A 20 6.57 2.60 4.74
CA ASP A 20 7.57 3.02 5.74
C ASP A 20 8.07 4.45 5.49
N ASP A 21 8.44 4.78 4.24
CA ASP A 21 8.85 6.14 3.88
C ASP A 21 7.73 7.18 4.11
N ILE A 22 6.46 6.84 3.85
CA ILE A 22 5.34 7.71 4.18
C ILE A 22 5.28 7.95 5.69
N GLY A 23 5.46 6.89 6.49
CA GLY A 23 5.55 6.98 7.95
C GLY A 23 6.68 7.91 8.40
N ALA A 24 7.88 7.74 7.84
CA ALA A 24 9.04 8.59 8.12
C ALA A 24 8.74 10.07 7.78
N ARG A 25 8.15 10.36 6.61
CA ARG A 25 7.81 11.73 6.20
C ARG A 25 6.73 12.36 7.06
N ILE A 26 5.79 11.57 7.56
CA ILE A 26 4.77 12.03 8.52
C ILE A 26 5.42 12.35 9.87
N ALA A 27 6.36 11.52 10.33
CA ALA A 27 7.12 11.80 11.55
C ALA A 27 7.95 13.08 11.41
N GLU A 28 8.62 13.29 10.26
CA GLU A 28 9.34 14.53 9.95
C GLU A 28 8.40 15.75 9.93
N ARG A 29 7.17 15.62 9.41
CA ARG A 29 6.17 16.69 9.46
C ARG A 29 5.88 17.15 10.89
N SER A 30 5.94 16.26 11.89
CA SER A 30 5.68 16.62 13.28
C SER A 30 6.74 17.58 13.86
N SER A 31 7.91 17.69 13.22
CA SER A 31 8.97 18.66 13.55
C SER A 31 8.72 20.04 12.91
N LEU A 32 7.89 20.12 11.87
CA LEU A 32 7.61 21.35 11.14
C LEU A 32 6.52 22.18 11.85
N PRO A 33 6.53 23.52 11.68
CA PRO A 33 5.46 24.37 12.19
C PRO A 33 4.10 23.96 11.61
N PRO A 34 3.00 24.13 12.37
CA PRO A 34 1.67 23.64 12.00
C PRO A 34 1.11 24.28 10.72
N SER A 35 1.61 25.47 10.34
CA SER A 35 1.22 26.17 9.13
C SER A 35 2.43 26.85 8.51
N GLY A 36 2.52 26.79 7.18
CA GLY A 36 3.60 27.39 6.40
C GLY A 36 3.70 26.82 4.98
N PRO A 37 4.34 27.54 4.05
CA PRO A 37 4.54 27.07 2.67
C PRO A 37 5.36 25.77 2.63
N GLU A 38 6.32 25.60 3.54
CA GLU A 38 7.10 24.36 3.68
C GLU A 38 6.20 23.21 4.14
N THR A 39 5.39 23.42 5.19
CA THR A 39 4.43 22.42 5.67
C THR A 39 3.43 22.00 4.58
N GLN A 40 2.95 22.94 3.76
CA GLN A 40 2.07 22.63 2.62
C GLN A 40 2.77 21.79 1.54
N ARG A 41 4.05 22.07 1.24
CA ARG A 41 4.87 21.27 0.32
C ARG A 41 5.07 19.86 0.86
N HIS A 42 5.41 19.73 2.14
CA HIS A 42 5.55 18.43 2.81
C HIS A 42 4.26 17.63 2.79
N VAL A 43 3.12 18.25 3.14
CA VAL A 43 1.80 17.60 3.09
C VAL A 43 1.45 17.18 1.66
N SER A 44 1.72 18.02 0.66
CA SER A 44 1.46 17.70 -0.74
C SER A 44 2.31 16.52 -1.23
N ALA A 45 3.59 16.47 -0.82
CA ALA A 45 4.48 15.36 -1.12
C ALA A 45 4.00 14.06 -0.47
N ILE A 46 3.59 14.10 0.80
CA ILE A 46 3.01 12.95 1.51
C ILE A 46 1.75 12.46 0.80
N ARG A 47 0.82 13.36 0.46
CA ARG A 47 -0.41 13.01 -0.29
C ARG A 47 -0.10 12.34 -1.62
N ARG A 48 0.87 12.85 -2.37
CA ARG A 48 1.30 12.24 -3.63
C ARG A 48 1.86 10.82 -3.42
N LYS A 49 2.63 10.60 -2.37
CA LYS A 49 3.15 9.27 -2.03
C LYS A 49 2.04 8.30 -1.61
N ILE A 50 1.05 8.76 -0.84
CA ILE A 50 -0.15 7.97 -0.51
C ILE A 50 -0.88 7.54 -1.78
N THR A 51 -1.05 8.44 -2.76
CA THR A 51 -1.66 8.08 -4.05
C THR A 51 -0.86 7.01 -4.78
N ILE A 52 0.47 7.12 -4.83
CA ILE A 52 1.34 6.11 -5.47
C ILE A 52 1.23 4.76 -4.76
N LEU A 53 1.16 4.75 -3.42
CA LEU A 53 0.95 3.54 -2.64
C LEU A 53 -0.40 2.89 -2.99
N GLY A 54 -1.46 3.68 -3.14
CA GLY A 54 -2.76 3.19 -3.60
C GLY A 54 -2.68 2.50 -4.97
N THR A 55 -1.98 3.08 -5.93
CA THR A 55 -1.77 2.45 -7.26
C THR A 55 -0.96 1.15 -7.17
N ARG A 56 0.03 1.08 -6.29
CA ARG A 56 0.81 -0.14 -6.03
C ARG A 56 -0.06 -1.24 -5.43
N LEU A 57 -0.93 -0.90 -4.49
CA LEU A 57 -1.88 -1.84 -3.88
C LEU A 57 -2.89 -2.37 -4.91
N ASP A 58 -3.42 -1.51 -5.78
CA ASP A 58 -4.29 -1.92 -6.90
C ASP A 58 -3.57 -2.90 -7.85
N SER A 59 -2.30 -2.63 -8.16
CA SER A 59 -1.46 -3.54 -8.94
C SER A 59 -1.22 -4.88 -8.22
N LEU A 60 -1.06 -4.83 -6.89
CA LEU A 60 -0.88 -6.01 -6.05
C LEU A 60 -2.13 -6.89 -6.03
N GLU A 61 -3.32 -6.29 -5.91
CA GLU A 61 -4.62 -6.97 -5.99
C GLU A 61 -4.81 -7.63 -7.37
N SER A 62 -4.46 -6.93 -8.44
CA SER A 62 -4.49 -7.46 -9.82
C SER A 62 -3.56 -8.66 -10.00
N LEU A 63 -2.37 -8.62 -9.40
CA LEU A 63 -1.44 -9.75 -9.38
C LEU A 63 -2.01 -10.90 -8.54
N LEU A 64 -2.59 -10.62 -7.37
CA LEU A 64 -3.18 -11.62 -6.48
C LEU A 64 -4.33 -12.37 -7.17
N ALA A 65 -5.18 -11.66 -7.90
CA ALA A 65 -6.29 -12.24 -8.67
C ALA A 65 -5.83 -13.24 -9.76
N LYS A 66 -4.55 -13.18 -10.17
CA LYS A 66 -3.95 -14.09 -11.15
C LYS A 66 -3.29 -15.32 -10.53
N LEU A 67 -3.14 -15.39 -9.20
CA LEU A 67 -2.62 -16.59 -8.57
C LEU A 67 -3.69 -17.70 -8.58
N PRO A 68 -3.30 -18.98 -8.81
CA PRO A 68 -4.24 -20.10 -8.91
C PRO A 68 -4.94 -20.47 -7.59
N THR A 69 -4.63 -19.78 -6.49
CA THR A 69 -5.31 -19.93 -5.21
C THR A 69 -6.20 -18.72 -4.96
N PRO A 70 -7.53 -18.88 -4.87
CA PRO A 70 -8.39 -17.85 -4.32
C PRO A 70 -8.17 -17.81 -2.81
N LEU A 71 -7.09 -17.15 -2.36
CA LEU A 71 -7.07 -16.61 -1.00
C LEU A 71 -8.06 -15.45 -1.00
N ASN A 72 -9.33 -15.82 -0.89
CA ASN A 72 -10.49 -14.97 -0.80
C ASN A 72 -10.47 -14.21 0.53
N ILE A 73 -9.51 -13.30 0.71
CA ILE A 73 -9.39 -12.41 1.87
C ILE A 73 -10.63 -11.54 2.09
N ARG A 74 -11.60 -11.54 1.15
CA ARG A 74 -12.86 -10.80 1.25
C ARG A 74 -14.12 -11.67 1.43
N GLY A 75 -14.04 -13.00 1.37
CA GLY A 75 -15.26 -13.83 1.42
C GLY A 75 -15.22 -15.05 2.34
N THR A 76 -14.18 -15.21 3.17
CA THR A 76 -14.15 -16.28 4.20
C THR A 76 -15.07 -16.01 5.41
N LEU A 77 -15.77 -14.87 5.47
CA LEU A 77 -16.74 -14.61 6.56
C LEU A 77 -18.13 -15.23 6.31
N LEU A 78 -18.39 -15.80 5.12
CA LEU A 78 -19.72 -16.34 4.77
C LEU A 78 -19.84 -17.86 4.86
N CYS A 79 -18.76 -18.60 5.15
CA CYS A 79 -18.79 -20.07 5.19
C CYS A 79 -18.63 -20.70 6.59
N VAL A 80 -18.45 -19.92 7.65
CA VAL A 80 -18.44 -20.43 9.04
C VAL A 80 -19.81 -20.14 9.66
N GLY A 81 -20.79 -21.00 9.43
CA GLY A 81 -22.12 -20.81 10.05
C GLY A 81 -23.28 -21.63 9.51
N LYS A 82 -23.04 -22.82 8.95
CA LYS A 82 -24.09 -23.80 8.63
C LYS A 82 -23.58 -25.22 8.86
N GLU A 83 -23.45 -25.60 10.12
CA GLU A 83 -23.63 -26.98 10.57
C GLU A 83 -24.37 -26.98 11.91
#